data_AF-A0A023ENH1-F1
#
_entry.id   AF-A0A023ENH1-F1
#
_cell.length_a   1.000
_cell.length_b   1.000
_cell.length_c   1.000
_cell.angle_alpha   90.00
_cell.angle_beta   90.00
_cell.angle_gamma   90.00
#
_symmetry.space_group_name_H-M   'P 1'
#
loop_
_entity.id
_entity.type
_entity.pdbx_description
1 polymer ?
#
loop_
_entity_poly.entity_id
_entity_poly.type
_entity_poly.pdbx_seq_one_letter_code
_entity_poly.pdbx_strand_id
1 'polypeptide(L)'
;MSTSDSADTTSSSSASSNQKQPQEENQDELIIKQQREIEQEIAYSNPLVSESQAINSLNSEYLDDAVYIAKVKDLASKYRAIRRTRPDGNCFFRAFAYAYLEYLVRNKDEFTRFYEYAAKSRERLTEAGFPRFTIEDFYETFMEVINKVKPDGDNNTAAALVELHKLFNEQGYSDYVVVYLRLITSSHLQERADFYQNFIDGNYTIQEFCRQEVEPMYKESDHIHIIAICSALEAGVRVEYMDRGDGNQVIAHEFPDGCKPNVFLLYRPGHYDILYPNNEVQ
;
A
#
# COMPACT_ATOMS: atom_id res chain seq x y z
N MET A 1 17.26 11.08 102.73
CA MET A 1 17.10 12.38 102.03
C MET A 1 17.56 12.14 100.60
N SER A 2 16.65 11.67 99.74
CA SER A 2 15.87 12.49 98.77
C SER A 2 16.72 12.72 97.51
N THR A 3 16.37 12.43 96.26
CA THR A 3 15.12 12.20 95.48
C THR A 3 15.60 11.80 94.06
N SER A 4 15.15 10.69 93.47
CA SER A 4 14.17 10.57 92.35
C SER A 4 14.63 10.94 90.93
N ASP A 5 14.21 10.06 90.01
CA ASP A 5 13.86 10.24 88.59
C ASP A 5 14.87 10.12 87.42
N SER A 6 14.77 8.94 86.77
CA SER A 6 14.20 8.71 85.43
C SER A 6 14.84 9.29 84.14
N ALA A 7 15.19 8.32 83.27
CA ALA A 7 14.85 8.19 81.84
C ALA A 7 15.86 8.50 80.72
N ASP A 8 15.76 7.62 79.72
CA ASP A 8 16.09 7.69 78.28
C ASP A 8 17.54 7.58 77.78
N THR A 9 17.76 6.53 76.99
CA THR A 9 18.73 6.53 75.89
C THR A 9 18.12 5.86 74.66
N THR A 10 18.24 6.56 73.55
CA THR A 10 17.49 6.49 72.30
C THR A 10 18.06 5.49 71.29
N SER A 11 17.13 4.87 70.57
CA SER A 11 17.14 4.33 69.20
C SER A 11 18.43 4.36 68.35
N SER A 12 18.73 3.20 67.73
CA SER A 12 19.14 3.15 66.32
C SER A 12 18.45 1.98 65.62
N SER A 13 17.43 2.27 64.81
CA SER A 13 16.82 1.34 63.87
C SER A 13 17.10 1.84 62.46
N SER A 14 17.94 1.11 61.73
CA SER A 14 18.22 1.32 60.32
C SER A 14 16.98 0.97 59.49
N ALA A 15 16.30 1.99 58.96
CA ALA A 15 15.24 1.84 57.98
C ALA A 15 15.83 1.42 56.63
N SER A 16 15.51 0.22 56.16
CA SER A 16 15.72 -0.19 54.77
C SER A 16 14.81 0.65 53.86
N SER A 17 15.41 1.54 53.08
CA SER A 17 14.75 2.27 52.01
C SER A 17 14.40 1.29 50.88
N ASN A 18 13.11 1.03 50.73
CA ASN A 18 12.54 0.30 49.61
C ASN A 18 12.56 1.22 48.37
N GLN A 19 13.70 1.32 47.69
CA GLN A 19 13.79 2.03 46.42
C GLN A 19 13.15 1.16 45.33
N LYS A 20 11.93 1.54 44.90
CA LYS A 20 11.37 1.08 43.63
C LYS A 20 12.32 1.55 42.52
N GLN A 21 13.00 0.61 41.88
CA GLN A 21 13.67 0.87 40.61
C GLN A 21 12.62 1.37 39.59
N PRO A 22 12.91 2.40 38.78
CA PRO A 22 12.06 2.75 37.65
C PRO A 22 11.97 1.54 36.72
N GLN A 23 10.75 1.15 36.34
CA GLN A 23 10.56 0.23 35.21
C GLN A 23 11.14 0.93 33.98
N GLU A 24 12.26 0.42 33.45
CA GLU A 24 12.68 0.76 32.09
C GLU A 24 11.56 0.31 31.16
N GLU A 25 10.82 1.26 30.60
CA GLU A 25 9.81 0.98 29.58
C GLU A 25 10.47 0.25 28.40
N ASN A 26 9.85 -0.82 27.94
CA ASN A 26 10.34 -1.61 26.82
C ASN A 26 10.36 -0.75 25.55
N GLN A 27 11.55 -0.45 25.02
CA GLN A 27 11.72 0.41 23.86
C GLN A 27 10.94 -0.09 22.63
N ASP A 28 10.82 -1.40 22.45
CA ASP A 28 10.05 -1.98 21.35
C ASP A 28 8.55 -1.69 21.49
N GLU A 29 8.01 -1.72 22.72
CA GLU A 29 6.61 -1.38 22.97
C GLU A 29 6.33 0.09 22.72
N LEU A 30 7.28 0.97 23.05
CA LEU A 30 7.20 2.40 22.76
C LEU A 30 7.21 2.68 21.26
N ILE A 31 8.07 2.01 20.50
CA ILE A 31 8.13 2.13 19.03
C ILE A 31 6.81 1.64 18.41
N ILE A 32 6.30 0.47 18.82
CA ILE A 32 5.03 -0.08 18.33
C ILE A 32 3.87 0.86 18.66
N LYS A 33 3.87 1.46 19.85
CA LYS A 33 2.82 2.41 20.26
C LYS A 33 2.88 3.68 19.41
N GLN A 34 4.06 4.27 19.23
CA GLN A 34 4.24 5.46 18.40
C GLN A 34 3.80 5.20 16.95
N GLN A 35 4.18 4.05 16.39
CA GLN A 35 3.78 3.64 15.04
C GLN A 35 2.25 3.58 14.90
N ARG A 36 1.55 2.98 15.87
CA ARG A 36 0.07 2.91 15.88
C ARG A 36 -0.58 4.28 16.01
N GLU A 37 -0.01 5.18 16.80
CA GLU A 37 -0.53 6.55 16.95
C GLU A 37 -0.44 7.33 15.63
N ILE A 38 0.70 7.21 14.92
CA ILE A 38 0.90 7.80 13.59
C ILE A 38 -0.10 7.20 12.59
N GLU A 39 -0.25 5.88 12.56
CA GLU A 39 -1.20 5.19 11.68
C GLU A 39 -2.65 5.62 11.93
N GLN A 40 -3.04 5.80 13.19
CA GLN A 40 -4.37 6.27 13.56
C GLN A 40 -4.62 7.71 13.11
N GLU A 41 -3.66 8.61 13.28
CA GLU A 41 -3.77 10.01 12.82
C GLU A 41 -3.90 10.10 11.30
N ILE A 42 -3.10 9.31 10.58
CA ILE A 42 -3.17 9.20 9.12
C ILE A 42 -4.53 8.64 8.70
N ALA A 43 -5.00 7.57 9.34
CA ALA A 43 -6.28 6.93 9.03
C ALA A 43 -7.50 7.80 9.34
N TYR A 44 -7.42 8.63 10.39
CA TYR A 44 -8.46 9.60 10.73
C TYR A 44 -8.59 10.69 9.67
N SER A 45 -7.45 11.14 9.12
CA SER A 45 -7.41 12.26 8.18
C SER A 45 -7.58 11.83 6.72
N ASN A 46 -7.25 10.58 6.39
CA ASN A 46 -7.21 10.08 5.01
C ASN A 46 -8.02 8.78 4.87
N PRO A 47 -9.02 8.74 3.97
CA PRO A 47 -9.64 7.48 3.58
C PRO A 47 -8.61 6.55 2.93
N LEU A 48 -8.92 5.26 2.84
CA LEU A 48 -8.05 4.28 2.18
C LEU A 48 -7.85 4.64 0.71
N VAL A 49 -8.94 5.02 0.07
CA VAL A 49 -8.96 5.56 -1.30
C VAL A 49 -9.92 6.75 -1.30
N SER A 50 -9.44 7.95 -1.69
CA SER A 50 -10.27 9.16 -1.71
C SER A 50 -11.31 9.13 -2.81
N GLU A 51 -12.20 10.13 -2.83
CA GLU A 51 -12.95 10.48 -4.04
C GLU A 51 -12.02 11.03 -5.12
N SER A 52 -12.48 10.98 -6.37
CA SER A 52 -11.77 11.61 -7.49
C SER A 52 -11.83 13.13 -7.39
N GLN A 53 -10.69 13.79 -7.53
CA GLN A 53 -10.56 15.24 -7.46
C GLN A 53 -9.87 15.79 -8.71
N ALA A 54 -10.11 17.05 -9.04
CA ALA A 54 -9.40 17.70 -10.15
C ALA A 54 -7.89 17.63 -9.91
N ILE A 55 -7.11 17.40 -10.97
CA ILE A 55 -5.65 17.30 -10.89
C ILE A 55 -5.01 18.55 -10.25
N ASN A 56 -5.62 19.72 -10.51
CA ASN A 56 -5.20 21.01 -9.96
C ASN A 56 -5.34 21.13 -8.44
N SER A 57 -6.03 20.19 -7.78
CA SER A 57 -6.07 20.11 -6.32
C SER A 57 -4.67 19.89 -5.72
N LEU A 58 -3.71 19.35 -6.48
CA LEU A 58 -2.32 19.24 -6.02
C LEU A 58 -1.66 20.60 -5.75
N ASN A 59 -2.10 21.68 -6.39
CA ASN A 59 -1.47 23.00 -6.20
C ASN A 59 -1.54 23.49 -4.75
N SER A 60 -2.59 23.11 -4.00
CA SER A 60 -2.70 23.50 -2.58
C SER A 60 -1.66 22.82 -1.68
N GLU A 61 -1.04 21.73 -2.15
CA GLU A 61 0.02 21.01 -1.43
C GLU A 61 1.41 21.64 -1.64
N TYR A 62 1.56 22.51 -2.65
CA TYR A 62 2.84 23.06 -3.10
C TYR A 62 2.80 24.59 -3.25
N LEU A 63 2.02 25.29 -2.41
CA LEU A 63 1.67 26.72 -2.59
C LEU A 63 2.85 27.69 -2.72
N ASP A 64 4.07 27.29 -2.36
CA ASP A 64 5.29 28.09 -2.48
C ASP A 64 6.45 27.36 -3.19
N ASP A 65 6.18 26.23 -3.86
CA ASP A 65 7.19 25.47 -4.59
C ASP A 65 6.97 25.58 -6.11
N ALA A 66 7.66 26.54 -6.72
CA ALA A 66 7.54 26.83 -8.15
C ALA A 66 7.88 25.63 -9.05
N VAL A 67 8.76 24.72 -8.61
CA VAL A 67 9.12 23.51 -9.36
C VAL A 67 7.93 22.55 -9.37
N TYR A 68 7.35 22.26 -8.20
CA TYR A 68 6.18 21.38 -8.13
C TYR A 68 4.95 22.01 -8.80
N ILE A 69 4.73 23.33 -8.67
CA ILE A 69 3.63 24.01 -9.39
C ILE A 69 3.80 23.85 -10.91
N ALA A 70 5.02 23.98 -11.44
CA ALA A 70 5.28 23.78 -12.86
C ALA A 70 5.02 22.32 -13.29
N LYS A 71 5.44 21.34 -12.48
CA LYS A 71 5.17 19.92 -12.72
C LYS A 71 3.68 19.58 -12.64
N VAL A 72 2.92 20.17 -11.71
CA VAL A 72 1.46 20.03 -11.63
C VAL A 72 0.79 20.61 -12.89
N LYS A 73 1.29 21.73 -13.43
CA LYS A 73 0.80 22.29 -14.69
C LYS A 73 1.05 21.35 -15.88
N ASP A 74 2.23 20.74 -15.96
CA ASP A 74 2.54 19.71 -16.96
C ASP A 74 1.62 18.50 -16.81
N LEU A 75 1.43 18.01 -15.58
CA LEU A 75 0.55 16.91 -15.24
C LEU A 75 -0.91 17.20 -15.66
N ALA A 76 -1.39 18.42 -15.42
CA ALA A 76 -2.73 18.85 -15.81
C ALA A 76 -2.97 18.90 -17.31
N SER A 77 -1.92 19.00 -18.13
CA SER A 77 -2.04 18.90 -19.59
C SER A 77 -2.31 17.46 -20.06
N LYS A 78 -1.98 16.46 -19.24
CA LYS A 78 -2.06 15.02 -19.53
C LYS A 78 -3.23 14.33 -18.81
N TYR A 79 -3.55 14.77 -17.60
CA TYR A 79 -4.51 14.13 -16.70
C TYR A 79 -5.59 15.10 -16.22
N ARG A 80 -6.83 14.62 -16.11
CA ARG A 80 -8.00 15.41 -15.67
C ARG A 80 -8.16 15.41 -14.16
N ALA A 81 -7.84 14.28 -13.53
CA ALA A 81 -8.15 14.02 -12.14
C ALA A 81 -7.10 13.14 -11.46
N ILE A 82 -7.12 13.19 -10.13
CA ILE A 82 -6.33 12.38 -9.22
C ILE A 82 -7.26 11.76 -8.17
N ARG A 83 -6.96 10.53 -7.75
CA ARG A 83 -7.57 9.88 -6.60
C ARG A 83 -6.46 9.44 -5.65
N ARG A 84 -6.49 9.97 -4.42
CA ARG A 84 -5.43 9.77 -3.44
C ARG A 84 -5.59 8.43 -2.72
N THR A 85 -4.48 7.83 -2.33
CA THR A 85 -4.49 6.66 -1.45
C THR A 85 -3.90 7.00 -0.09
N ARG A 86 -4.23 6.21 0.93
CA ARG A 86 -3.65 6.42 2.27
C ARG A 86 -2.13 6.16 2.23
N PRO A 87 -1.29 7.03 2.82
CA PRO A 87 0.15 6.81 2.91
C PRO A 87 0.48 5.83 4.05
N ASP A 88 0.11 4.57 3.88
CA ASP A 88 0.29 3.49 4.86
C ASP A 88 1.31 2.42 4.40
N GLY A 89 2.17 2.74 3.43
CA GLY A 89 3.09 1.74 2.84
C GLY A 89 2.41 0.68 1.97
N ASN A 90 1.08 0.65 1.87
CA ASN A 90 0.33 -0.20 0.92
C ASN A 90 -0.18 0.57 -0.30
N CYS A 91 0.09 1.88 -0.35
CA CYS A 91 -0.40 2.82 -1.36
C CYS A 91 -0.26 2.31 -2.80
N PHE A 92 0.88 1.72 -3.18
CA PHE A 92 1.08 1.14 -4.52
C PHE A 92 0.05 0.04 -4.83
N PHE A 93 0.04 -1.04 -4.04
CA PHE A 93 -0.87 -2.17 -4.28
C PHE A 93 -2.34 -1.74 -4.22
N ARG A 94 -2.68 -0.83 -3.30
CA ARG A 94 -4.03 -0.30 -3.17
C ARG A 94 -4.44 0.53 -4.39
N ALA A 95 -3.56 1.43 -4.85
CA ALA A 95 -3.78 2.25 -6.04
C ALA A 95 -3.90 1.40 -7.30
N PHE A 96 -2.96 0.46 -7.49
CA PHE A 96 -2.95 -0.47 -8.61
C PHE A 96 -4.22 -1.32 -8.66
N ALA A 97 -4.59 -1.95 -7.55
CA ALA A 97 -5.77 -2.82 -7.49
C ALA A 97 -7.06 -2.05 -7.82
N TYR A 98 -7.22 -0.86 -7.22
CA TYR A 98 -8.38 -0.02 -7.45
C TYR A 98 -8.47 0.39 -8.92
N ALA A 99 -7.40 0.96 -9.47
CA ALA A 99 -7.37 1.46 -10.84
C ALA A 99 -7.53 0.32 -11.87
N TYR A 100 -6.92 -0.84 -11.61
CA TYR A 100 -7.04 -1.98 -12.50
C TYR A 100 -8.44 -2.58 -12.49
N LEU A 101 -9.06 -2.78 -11.32
CA LEU A 101 -10.46 -3.21 -11.25
C LEU A 101 -11.40 -2.18 -11.87
N GLU A 102 -11.14 -0.89 -11.68
CA GLU A 102 -11.87 0.19 -12.34
C GLU A 102 -11.79 0.08 -13.88
N TYR A 103 -10.62 -0.23 -14.43
CA TYR A 103 -10.45 -0.53 -15.85
C TYR A 103 -11.23 -1.78 -16.28
N LEU A 104 -11.12 -2.89 -15.54
CA LEU A 104 -11.76 -4.17 -15.88
C LEU A 104 -13.29 -4.08 -15.85
N VAL A 105 -13.88 -3.28 -14.94
CA VAL A 105 -15.33 -3.01 -14.88
C VAL A 105 -15.86 -2.48 -16.22
N ARG A 106 -15.03 -1.73 -16.97
CA ARG A 106 -15.38 -1.16 -18.29
C ARG A 106 -14.93 -2.02 -19.47
N ASN A 107 -14.14 -3.07 -19.24
CA ASN A 107 -13.51 -3.86 -20.29
C ASN A 107 -13.80 -5.36 -20.06
N LYS A 108 -14.92 -5.83 -20.61
CA LYS A 108 -15.45 -7.18 -20.35
C LYS A 108 -14.48 -8.30 -20.73
N ASP A 109 -13.84 -8.20 -21.89
CA ASP A 109 -12.92 -9.25 -22.36
C ASP A 109 -11.69 -9.35 -21.45
N GLU A 110 -11.15 -8.20 -21.04
CA GLU A 110 -10.05 -8.13 -20.07
C GLU A 110 -10.46 -8.63 -18.69
N PHE A 111 -11.67 -8.30 -18.23
CA PHE A 111 -12.22 -8.85 -17.00
C PHE A 111 -12.30 -10.37 -17.06
N THR A 112 -12.76 -10.95 -18.17
CA THR A 112 -12.83 -12.41 -18.33
C THR A 112 -11.44 -13.05 -18.24
N ARG A 113 -10.43 -12.49 -18.93
CA ARG A 113 -9.04 -12.96 -18.85
C ARG A 113 -8.51 -12.90 -17.42
N PHE A 114 -8.69 -11.76 -16.75
CA PHE A 114 -8.26 -11.57 -15.36
C PHE A 114 -8.98 -12.51 -14.38
N TYR A 115 -10.30 -12.71 -14.56
CA TYR A 115 -11.09 -13.60 -13.72
C TYR A 115 -10.60 -15.05 -13.81
N GLU A 116 -10.24 -15.53 -15.01
CA GLU A 116 -9.68 -16.87 -15.19
C GLU A 116 -8.32 -17.03 -14.53
N TYR A 117 -7.47 -15.98 -14.57
CA TYR A 117 -6.22 -15.95 -13.82
C TYR A 117 -6.49 -16.03 -12.31
N ALA A 118 -7.36 -15.15 -11.80
CA ALA A 118 -7.67 -15.02 -10.39
C ALA A 118 -8.25 -16.33 -9.83
N ALA A 119 -9.17 -16.98 -10.55
CA ALA A 119 -9.75 -18.26 -10.12
C ALA A 119 -8.71 -19.39 -9.97
N LYS A 120 -7.57 -19.32 -10.67
CA LYS A 120 -6.48 -20.29 -10.62
C LYS A 120 -5.32 -19.86 -9.72
N SER A 121 -5.28 -18.61 -9.27
CA SER A 121 -4.11 -18.07 -8.55
C SER A 121 -3.88 -18.73 -7.20
N ARG A 122 -4.94 -19.21 -6.51
CA ARG A 122 -4.79 -19.97 -5.26
C ARG A 122 -4.00 -21.26 -5.46
N GLU A 123 -4.28 -21.99 -6.53
CA GLU A 123 -3.57 -23.24 -6.84
C GLU A 123 -2.11 -22.95 -7.20
N ARG A 124 -1.86 -21.91 -8.00
CA ARG A 124 -0.49 -21.46 -8.31
C ARG A 124 0.30 -21.09 -7.06
N LEU A 125 -0.30 -20.33 -6.13
CA LEU A 125 0.33 -20.02 -4.85
C LEU A 125 0.61 -21.28 -4.03
N THR A 126 -0.31 -22.25 -4.01
CA THR A 126 -0.09 -23.51 -3.31
C THR A 126 1.07 -24.31 -3.92
N GLU A 127 1.16 -24.35 -5.25
CA GLU A 127 2.25 -24.98 -6.00
C GLU A 127 3.60 -24.28 -5.79
N ALA A 128 3.58 -22.94 -5.60
CA ALA A 128 4.74 -22.15 -5.22
C ALA A 128 5.17 -22.32 -3.75
N GLY A 129 4.45 -23.14 -2.96
CA GLY A 129 4.82 -23.51 -1.60
C GLY A 129 4.17 -22.64 -0.51
N PHE A 130 3.22 -21.77 -0.84
CA PHE A 130 2.43 -21.06 0.16
C PHE A 130 1.43 -22.02 0.82
N PRO A 131 1.35 -22.09 2.17
CA PRO A 131 0.40 -22.97 2.82
C PRO A 131 -1.05 -22.61 2.48
N ARG A 132 -1.81 -23.54 1.92
CA ARG A 132 -3.20 -23.29 1.47
C ARG A 132 -4.07 -22.63 2.53
N PHE A 133 -3.98 -23.11 3.78
CA PHE A 133 -4.78 -22.59 4.89
C PHE A 133 -4.45 -21.14 5.26
N THR A 134 -3.26 -20.63 4.95
CA THR A 134 -2.90 -19.23 5.25
C THR A 134 -3.34 -18.27 4.15
N ILE A 135 -3.61 -18.77 2.95
CA ILE A 135 -3.98 -17.94 1.78
C ILE A 135 -5.47 -18.01 1.44
N GLU A 136 -6.23 -18.95 2.00
CA GLU A 136 -7.63 -19.20 1.63
C GLU A 136 -8.51 -17.98 1.89
N ASP A 137 -8.47 -17.40 3.09
CA ASP A 137 -9.32 -16.26 3.44
C ASP A 137 -9.03 -15.02 2.56
N PHE A 138 -7.76 -14.80 2.22
CA PHE A 138 -7.34 -13.73 1.31
C PHE A 138 -7.84 -13.97 -0.12
N TYR A 139 -7.74 -15.21 -0.59
CA TYR A 139 -8.25 -15.59 -1.90
C TYR A 139 -9.78 -15.45 -1.98
N GLU A 140 -10.51 -15.94 -0.97
CA GLU A 140 -11.97 -15.85 -0.92
C GLU A 140 -12.44 -14.40 -0.97
N THR A 141 -11.81 -13.53 -0.15
CA THR A 141 -12.11 -12.09 -0.14
C THR A 141 -11.76 -11.43 -1.47
N PHE A 142 -10.61 -11.76 -2.07
CA PHE A 142 -10.21 -11.26 -3.39
C PHE A 142 -11.23 -11.62 -4.47
N MET A 143 -11.65 -12.89 -4.52
CA MET A 143 -12.67 -13.36 -5.46
C MET A 143 -14.06 -12.75 -5.17
N GLU A 144 -14.40 -12.51 -3.91
CA GLU A 144 -15.65 -11.82 -3.55
C GLU A 144 -15.68 -10.41 -4.13
N VAL A 145 -14.60 -9.63 -3.96
CA VAL A 145 -14.49 -8.28 -4.53
C VAL A 145 -14.63 -8.32 -6.05
N ILE A 146 -13.90 -9.22 -6.72
CA ILE A 146 -13.96 -9.38 -8.20
C ILE A 146 -15.38 -9.70 -8.67
N ASN A 147 -16.09 -10.60 -7.95
CA ASN A 147 -17.45 -10.98 -8.30
C ASN A 147 -18.45 -9.83 -8.11
N LYS A 148 -18.29 -9.01 -7.06
CA LYS A 148 -19.15 -7.85 -6.78
C LYS A 148 -19.03 -6.75 -7.84
N VAL A 149 -17.87 -6.63 -8.49
CA VAL A 149 -17.60 -5.62 -9.51
C VAL A 149 -17.65 -6.18 -10.93
N LYS A 150 -18.16 -7.40 -11.10
CA LYS A 150 -18.23 -8.06 -12.40
C LYS A 150 -19.05 -7.24 -13.41
N PRO A 151 -18.55 -7.01 -14.63
CA PRO A 151 -19.33 -6.40 -15.71
C PRO A 151 -20.55 -7.26 -16.05
N ASP A 152 -21.76 -6.72 -15.86
CA ASP A 152 -23.03 -7.39 -16.20
C ASP A 152 -23.93 -6.50 -17.07
N GLY A 153 -23.40 -6.13 -18.24
CA GLY A 153 -24.03 -5.22 -19.21
C GLY A 153 -23.87 -3.74 -18.87
N ASP A 154 -24.19 -2.88 -19.84
CA ASP A 154 -23.91 -1.42 -19.79
C ASP A 154 -24.60 -0.69 -18.63
N ASN A 155 -25.77 -1.18 -18.19
CA ASN A 155 -26.54 -0.57 -17.11
C ASN A 155 -25.97 -0.84 -15.71
N ASN A 156 -24.97 -1.74 -15.56
CA ASN A 156 -24.41 -2.11 -14.26
C ASN A 156 -23.04 -1.46 -13.96
N THR A 157 -22.39 -0.84 -14.96
CA THR A 157 -21.04 -0.25 -14.80
C THR A 157 -20.98 0.78 -13.67
N ALA A 158 -21.91 1.73 -13.61
CA ALA A 158 -21.90 2.75 -12.57
C ALA A 158 -22.10 2.17 -11.17
N ALA A 159 -22.98 1.18 -11.02
CA ALA A 159 -23.22 0.51 -9.74
C ALA A 159 -21.99 -0.30 -9.30
N ALA A 160 -21.33 -1.01 -10.22
CA ALA A 160 -20.09 -1.73 -9.95
C ALA A 160 -18.95 -0.80 -9.48
N LEU A 161 -18.84 0.40 -10.05
CA LEU A 161 -17.85 1.40 -9.61
C LEU A 161 -18.15 1.97 -8.23
N VAL A 162 -19.43 2.19 -7.90
CA VAL A 162 -19.84 2.59 -6.54
C VAL A 162 -19.52 1.49 -5.53
N GLU A 163 -19.83 0.23 -5.87
CA GLU A 163 -19.53 -0.91 -4.99
C GLU A 163 -18.02 -1.12 -4.84
N LEU A 164 -17.23 -0.96 -5.92
CA LEU A 164 -15.77 -0.98 -5.88
C LEU A 164 -15.26 0.08 -4.88
N HIS A 165 -15.75 1.31 -4.98
CA HIS A 165 -15.32 2.41 -4.12
C HIS A 165 -15.63 2.16 -2.64
N LYS A 166 -16.81 1.60 -2.37
CA LYS A 166 -17.24 1.20 -1.04
C LYS A 166 -16.33 0.10 -0.48
N LEU A 167 -16.14 -1.01 -1.20
CA LEU A 167 -15.32 -2.14 -0.76
C LEU A 167 -13.88 -1.73 -0.47
N PHE A 168 -13.28 -0.88 -1.31
CA PHE A 168 -11.90 -0.42 -1.10
C PHE A 168 -11.74 0.57 0.07
N ASN A 169 -12.84 1.11 0.59
CA ASN A 169 -12.86 1.91 1.82
C ASN A 169 -13.33 1.13 3.05
N GLU A 170 -13.62 -0.16 2.91
CA GLU A 170 -13.77 -1.10 4.03
C GLU A 170 -12.41 -1.76 4.30
N GLN A 171 -11.82 -1.49 5.48
CA GLN A 171 -10.45 -1.88 5.82
C GLN A 171 -10.18 -3.38 5.58
N GLY A 172 -11.10 -4.25 5.99
CA GLY A 172 -10.97 -5.70 5.81
C GLY A 172 -10.85 -6.11 4.35
N TYR A 173 -11.75 -5.64 3.48
CA TYR A 173 -11.70 -5.95 2.05
C TYR A 173 -10.46 -5.37 1.38
N SER A 174 -10.18 -4.08 1.61
CA SER A 174 -9.07 -3.38 0.96
C SER A 174 -7.73 -4.00 1.33
N ASP A 175 -7.50 -4.30 2.61
CA ASP A 175 -6.25 -4.92 3.06
C ASP A 175 -6.11 -6.37 2.61
N TYR A 176 -7.19 -7.15 2.61
CA TYR A 176 -7.13 -8.54 2.14
C TYR A 176 -6.81 -8.61 0.65
N VAL A 177 -7.35 -7.69 -0.16
CA VAL A 177 -6.97 -7.55 -1.57
C VAL A 177 -5.48 -7.19 -1.70
N VAL A 178 -4.98 -6.24 -0.91
CA VAL A 178 -3.55 -5.89 -0.90
C VAL A 178 -2.67 -7.08 -0.53
N VAL A 179 -2.99 -7.81 0.55
CA VAL A 179 -2.24 -9.00 0.97
C VAL A 179 -2.20 -10.01 -0.17
N TYR A 180 -3.35 -10.28 -0.81
CA TYR A 180 -3.40 -11.27 -1.89
C TYR A 180 -2.56 -10.86 -3.10
N LEU A 181 -2.53 -9.58 -3.46
CA LEU A 181 -1.67 -9.07 -4.53
C LEU A 181 -0.18 -9.13 -4.16
N ARG A 182 0.19 -8.89 -2.90
CA ARG A 182 1.56 -9.10 -2.41
C ARG A 182 1.99 -10.56 -2.57
N LEU A 183 1.11 -11.51 -2.26
CA LEU A 183 1.38 -12.94 -2.44
C LEU A 183 1.54 -13.33 -3.92
N ILE A 184 0.67 -12.83 -4.81
CA ILE A 184 0.81 -13.01 -6.27
C ILE A 184 2.15 -12.46 -6.76
N THR A 185 2.54 -11.28 -6.28
CA THR A 185 3.82 -10.65 -6.61
C THR A 185 5.00 -11.50 -6.14
N SER A 186 4.96 -11.99 -4.89
CA SER A 186 6.00 -12.88 -4.33
C SER A 186 6.12 -14.17 -5.13
N SER A 187 5.01 -14.81 -5.49
CA SER A 187 5.00 -16.02 -6.34
C SER A 187 5.69 -15.75 -7.68
N HIS A 188 5.33 -14.67 -8.35
CA HIS A 188 5.88 -14.35 -9.66
C HIS A 188 7.39 -14.07 -9.61
N LEU A 189 7.85 -13.36 -8.56
CA LEU A 189 9.27 -13.14 -8.32
C LEU A 189 10.01 -14.46 -8.12
N GLN A 190 9.48 -15.35 -7.29
CA GLN A 190 10.09 -16.66 -7.01
C GLN A 190 10.09 -17.59 -8.23
N GLU A 191 9.02 -17.60 -9.03
CA GLU A 191 8.92 -18.37 -10.27
C GLU A 191 9.99 -17.97 -11.30
N ARG A 192 10.42 -16.71 -11.27
CA ARG A 192 11.43 -16.15 -12.18
C ARG A 192 12.66 -15.65 -11.43
N ALA A 193 13.04 -16.34 -10.36
CA ALA A 193 14.11 -15.91 -9.47
C ALA A 193 15.41 -15.61 -10.21
N ASP A 194 15.83 -16.45 -11.16
CA ASP A 194 17.05 -16.26 -11.94
C ASP A 194 17.10 -14.92 -12.69
N PHE A 195 15.95 -14.44 -13.18
CA PHE A 195 15.84 -13.14 -13.81
C PHE A 195 15.90 -12.02 -12.77
N TYR A 196 15.04 -12.09 -11.76
CA TYR A 196 14.88 -11.02 -10.76
C TYR A 196 16.07 -10.88 -9.81
N GLN A 197 16.88 -11.93 -9.62
CA GLN A 197 18.03 -11.94 -8.72
C GLN A 197 19.05 -10.85 -9.05
N ASN A 198 19.13 -10.43 -10.32
CA ASN A 198 20.05 -9.38 -10.78
C ASN A 198 19.58 -7.96 -10.45
N PHE A 199 18.35 -7.79 -9.94
CA PHE A 199 17.71 -6.49 -9.69
C PHE A 199 17.45 -6.22 -8.21
N ILE A 200 17.82 -7.14 -7.32
CA ILE A 200 17.74 -6.92 -5.87
C ILE A 200 19.11 -6.59 -5.32
N ASP A 201 19.16 -5.59 -4.44
CA ASP A 201 20.39 -5.15 -3.80
C ASP A 201 20.80 -6.09 -2.64
N GLY A 202 22.11 -6.20 -2.42
CA GLY A 202 22.68 -7.00 -1.33
C GLY A 202 22.80 -8.49 -1.63
N ASN A 203 23.09 -9.27 -0.59
CA ASN A 203 23.33 -10.71 -0.70
C ASN A 203 22.07 -11.55 -0.37
N TYR A 204 20.89 -11.02 -0.66
CA TYR A 204 19.63 -11.72 -0.43
C TYR A 204 19.30 -12.64 -1.61
N THR A 205 18.74 -13.80 -1.32
CA THR A 205 18.01 -14.59 -2.32
C THR A 205 16.67 -13.93 -2.62
N ILE A 206 16.08 -14.20 -3.79
CA ILE A 206 14.73 -13.72 -4.12
C ILE A 206 13.69 -14.15 -3.07
N GLN A 207 13.82 -15.33 -2.50
CA GLN A 207 12.91 -15.80 -1.45
C GLN A 207 13.04 -14.97 -0.17
N GLU A 208 14.26 -14.61 0.25
CA GLU A 208 14.49 -13.75 1.42
C GLU A 208 13.98 -12.33 1.17
N PHE A 209 14.23 -11.78 -0.02
CA PHE A 209 13.68 -10.49 -0.43
C PHE A 209 12.16 -10.50 -0.37
N CYS A 210 11.50 -11.54 -0.92
CA CYS A 210 10.04 -11.65 -0.88
C CYS A 210 9.48 -11.65 0.54
N ARG A 211 10.07 -12.43 1.44
CA ARG A 211 9.65 -12.52 2.85
C ARG A 211 9.84 -11.23 3.64
N GLN A 212 10.84 -10.41 3.27
CA GLN A 212 11.19 -9.19 4.00
C GLN A 212 10.53 -7.94 3.43
N GLU A 213 10.43 -7.83 2.10
CA GLU A 213 10.09 -6.58 1.40
C GLU A 213 8.83 -6.68 0.51
N VAL A 214 8.27 -7.87 0.29
CA VAL A 214 7.09 -8.04 -0.59
C VAL A 214 5.87 -8.50 0.19
N GLU A 215 5.98 -9.64 0.87
CA GLU A 215 4.89 -10.31 1.58
C GLU A 215 4.34 -9.52 2.78
N PRO A 216 5.17 -8.84 3.59
CA PRO A 216 4.66 -8.08 4.73
C PRO A 216 3.85 -6.85 4.30
N MET A 217 2.78 -6.57 5.04
CA MET A 217 2.00 -5.35 4.90
C MET A 217 2.83 -4.13 5.34
N TYR A 218 2.43 -2.95 4.84
CA TYR A 218 3.03 -1.65 5.17
C TYR A 218 4.49 -1.48 4.69
N LYS A 219 5.02 -2.43 3.91
CA LYS A 219 6.30 -2.32 3.21
C LYS A 219 6.15 -1.58 1.89
N GLU A 220 7.01 -0.58 1.69
CA GLU A 220 7.05 0.22 0.46
C GLU A 220 7.24 -0.67 -0.78
N SER A 221 6.76 -0.17 -1.91
CA SER A 221 6.87 -0.85 -3.21
C SER A 221 7.67 0.00 -4.17
N ASP A 222 8.59 -0.65 -4.87
CA ASP A 222 9.46 -0.05 -5.87
C ASP A 222 9.31 -0.76 -7.22
N HIS A 223 10.12 -0.40 -8.22
CA HIS A 223 10.04 -0.86 -9.60
C HIS A 223 9.92 -2.39 -9.72
N ILE A 224 10.64 -3.14 -8.90
CA ILE A 224 10.60 -4.61 -8.93
C ILE A 224 9.20 -5.15 -8.59
N HIS A 225 8.50 -4.56 -7.62
CA HIS A 225 7.13 -4.91 -7.27
C HIS A 225 6.18 -4.59 -8.41
N ILE A 226 6.33 -3.40 -9.03
CA ILE A 226 5.50 -2.97 -10.15
C ILE A 226 5.64 -3.92 -11.34
N ILE A 227 6.88 -4.20 -11.76
CA ILE A 227 7.16 -5.09 -12.89
C ILE A 227 6.61 -6.49 -12.62
N ALA A 228 6.81 -7.02 -11.40
CA ALA A 228 6.36 -8.36 -11.06
C ALA A 228 4.84 -8.49 -11.08
N ILE A 229 4.09 -7.57 -10.46
CA ILE A 229 2.62 -7.66 -10.46
C ILE A 229 2.04 -7.39 -11.85
N CYS A 230 2.60 -6.45 -12.61
CA CYS A 230 2.15 -6.17 -13.97
C CYS A 230 2.41 -7.36 -14.90
N SER A 231 3.56 -8.02 -14.77
CA SER A 231 3.89 -9.23 -15.54
C SER A 231 3.02 -10.42 -15.12
N ALA A 232 2.73 -10.57 -13.83
CA ALA A 232 1.87 -11.63 -13.31
C ALA A 232 0.43 -11.49 -13.82
N LEU A 233 -0.13 -10.29 -13.81
CA LEU A 233 -1.53 -10.03 -14.18
C LEU A 233 -1.73 -9.61 -15.63
N GLU A 234 -0.64 -9.53 -16.40
CA GLU A 234 -0.59 -9.03 -17.77
C GLU A 234 -1.29 -7.66 -17.90
N ALA A 235 -1.00 -6.77 -16.95
CA ALA A 235 -1.48 -5.40 -16.86
C ALA A 235 -0.39 -4.40 -17.31
N GLY A 236 -0.79 -3.23 -17.77
CA GLY A 236 0.12 -2.16 -18.18
C GLY A 236 -0.03 -0.94 -17.27
N VAL A 237 1.03 -0.54 -16.60
CA VAL A 237 1.03 0.63 -15.70
C VAL A 237 1.91 1.72 -16.30
N ARG A 238 1.41 2.96 -16.33
CA ARG A 238 2.24 4.15 -16.49
C ARG A 238 2.37 4.87 -15.16
N VAL A 239 3.58 5.14 -14.72
CA VAL A 239 3.87 5.92 -13.52
C VAL A 239 4.50 7.25 -13.92
N GLU A 240 3.86 8.35 -13.54
CA GLU A 240 4.41 9.70 -13.67
C GLU A 240 5.21 10.03 -12.41
N TYR A 241 6.52 10.23 -12.54
CA TYR A 241 7.41 10.56 -11.44
C TYR A 241 7.47 12.08 -11.28
N MET A 242 6.97 12.54 -10.13
CA MET A 242 6.99 13.94 -9.74
C MET A 242 7.94 14.14 -8.56
N ASP A 243 9.20 14.42 -8.89
CA ASP A 243 10.29 14.68 -7.95
C ASP A 243 10.89 16.09 -8.15
N ARG A 244 12.05 16.36 -7.56
CA ARG A 244 12.84 17.58 -7.82
C ARG A 244 13.90 17.41 -8.91
N GLY A 245 13.79 16.38 -9.74
CA GLY A 245 14.67 16.18 -10.89
C GLY A 245 14.58 17.32 -11.90
N ASP A 246 15.58 17.42 -12.77
CA ASP A 246 15.77 18.53 -13.69
C ASP A 246 14.56 18.74 -14.63
N GLY A 247 14.13 19.99 -14.76
CA GLY A 247 13.05 20.40 -15.67
C GLY A 247 11.68 20.58 -15.00
N ASN A 248 10.73 21.03 -15.82
CA ASN A 248 9.36 21.38 -15.39
C ASN A 248 8.33 20.30 -15.74
N GLN A 249 8.78 19.14 -16.23
CA GLN A 249 7.94 18.04 -16.66
C GLN A 249 8.07 16.87 -15.70
N VAL A 250 6.99 16.12 -15.54
CA VAL A 250 7.05 14.81 -14.88
C VAL A 250 7.57 13.77 -15.86
N ILE A 251 8.28 12.76 -15.35
CA ILE A 251 8.88 11.70 -16.16
C ILE A 251 7.95 10.49 -16.14
N ALA A 252 7.51 10.03 -17.31
CA ALA A 252 6.66 8.86 -17.42
C ALA A 252 7.50 7.59 -17.63
N HIS A 253 7.23 6.57 -16.83
CA HIS A 253 7.75 5.21 -17.01
C HIS A 253 6.60 4.23 -17.22
N GLU A 254 6.77 3.28 -18.14
CA GLU A 254 5.76 2.27 -18.45
C GLU A 254 6.26 0.89 -18.05
N PHE A 255 5.39 0.13 -17.40
CA PHE A 255 5.70 -1.18 -16.85
C PHE A 255 4.64 -2.21 -17.28
N PRO A 256 5.04 -3.29 -17.97
CA PRO A 256 6.36 -3.52 -18.57
C PRO A 256 6.68 -2.54 -19.71
N ASP A 257 7.95 -2.46 -20.11
CA ASP A 257 8.39 -1.61 -21.23
C ASP A 257 7.60 -1.90 -22.52
N GLY A 258 7.10 -0.86 -23.17
CA GLY A 258 6.34 -0.97 -24.42
C GLY A 258 4.92 -1.52 -24.26
N CYS A 259 4.42 -1.67 -23.03
CA CYS A 259 3.02 -2.03 -22.79
C CYS A 259 2.06 -0.90 -23.21
N LYS A 260 0.79 -1.25 -23.42
CA LYS A 260 -0.28 -0.25 -23.48
C LYS A 260 -0.78 -0.02 -22.05
N PRO A 261 -0.58 1.16 -21.45
CA PRO A 261 -1.00 1.40 -20.08
C PRO A 261 -2.53 1.41 -19.97
N ASN A 262 -3.04 0.68 -18.99
CA ASN A 262 -4.44 0.67 -18.56
C ASN A 262 -4.62 1.13 -17.10
N VAL A 263 -3.51 1.34 -16.39
CA VAL A 263 -3.44 1.95 -15.07
C VAL A 263 -2.45 3.12 -15.14
N PHE A 264 -2.83 4.26 -14.55
CA PHE A 264 -2.00 5.46 -14.51
C PHE A 264 -1.81 5.88 -13.06
N LEU A 265 -0.57 5.99 -12.62
CA LEU A 265 -0.22 6.34 -11.25
C LEU A 265 0.68 7.58 -11.22
N LEU A 266 0.58 8.34 -10.14
CA LEU A 266 1.52 9.39 -9.78
C LEU A 266 2.44 8.85 -8.69
N TYR A 267 3.75 8.88 -8.93
CA TYR A 267 4.74 8.68 -7.89
C TYR A 267 5.21 10.04 -7.38
N ARG A 268 5.07 10.22 -6.07
CA ARG A 268 5.75 11.26 -5.28
C ARG A 268 6.71 10.52 -4.34
N PRO A 269 7.83 11.10 -3.89
CA PRO A 269 8.79 10.40 -3.04
C PRO A 269 8.12 9.62 -1.90
N GLY A 270 8.14 8.28 -1.98
CA GLY A 270 7.53 7.35 -1.01
C GLY A 270 6.01 7.12 -1.12
N HIS A 271 5.31 7.61 -2.16
CA HIS A 271 3.86 7.54 -2.23
C HIS A 271 3.29 7.43 -3.66
N TYR A 272 2.19 6.66 -3.78
CA TYR A 272 1.47 6.45 -5.03
C TYR A 272 0.02 6.92 -4.95
N ASP A 273 -0.41 7.66 -5.97
CA ASP A 273 -1.81 8.04 -6.19
C ASP A 273 -2.27 7.59 -7.59
N ILE A 274 -3.58 7.55 -7.80
CA ILE A 274 -4.16 7.18 -9.10
C ILE A 274 -4.37 8.44 -9.93
N LEU A 275 -3.98 8.40 -11.20
CA LEU A 275 -4.21 9.45 -12.19
C LEU A 275 -5.28 9.02 -13.21
N TYR A 276 -6.04 9.99 -13.71
CA TYR A 276 -7.04 9.78 -14.76
C TYR A 276 -6.69 10.62 -15.99
N PRO A 277 -6.33 10.01 -17.14
CA PRO A 277 -5.93 10.74 -18.35
C PRO A 277 -7.01 11.66 -18.92
N ASN A 278 -6.64 12.68 -19.68
CA ASN A 278 -7.61 13.55 -20.38
C ASN A 278 -8.42 12.80 -21.47
N ASN A 279 -7.81 11.78 -22.09
CA ASN A 279 -8.30 11.18 -23.34
C ASN A 279 -8.74 9.72 -23.22
N GLU A 280 -9.06 9.24 -22.02
CA GLU A 280 -9.77 7.95 -21.95
C GLU A 280 -11.15 8.14 -22.58
N VAL A 281 -11.37 7.46 -23.71
CA VAL A 281 -12.69 7.29 -24.31
C VAL A 281 -13.56 6.62 -23.25
N GLN A 282 -14.53 7.37 -22.72
CA GLN A 282 -15.57 6.85 -21.84
C GLN A 282 -16.40 5.78 -22.54
#